data_AF-A0A1I5R0K0-F1
#
_entry.id   AF-A0A1I5R0K0-F1
#
_cell.length_a   1.000
_cell.length_b   1.000
_cell.length_c   1.000
_cell.angle_alpha   90.00
_cell.angle_beta   90.00
_cell.angle_gamma   90.00
#
_symmetry.space_group_name_H-M   'P 1'
#
loop_
_entity.id
_entity.type
_entity.pdbx_description
1 polymer ?
#
loop_
_entity_poly.entity_id
_entity_poly.type
_entity_poly.pdbx_seq_one_letter_code
_entity_poly.pdbx_strand_id
1 'polypeptide(L)' 'MSKAANYRAPATGQFISEKTAKHLDLMFMAEDFKRWALQASAAGRKDEARDMARRHSELKREAQAALRDSEVAYV' A
#
# COMPACT_ATOMS: atom_id res chain seq x y z
N MET A 1 -29.97 0.35 1.83
CA MET A 1 -29.05 -0.40 0.95
C MET A 1 -27.76 0.42 0.82
N SER A 2 -26.63 -0.07 1.34
CA SER A 2 -25.35 0.64 1.25
C SER A 2 -24.86 0.59 -0.20
N LYS A 3 -24.66 1.75 -0.82
CA LYS A 3 -24.13 1.89 -2.18
C LYS A 3 -22.66 1.49 -2.09
N ALA A 4 -22.32 0.24 -2.44
CA ALA A 4 -20.93 -0.19 -2.47
C ALA A 4 -20.15 0.78 -3.38
N ALA A 5 -19.24 1.56 -2.78
CA ALA A 5 -18.36 2.44 -3.52
C ALA A 5 -17.43 1.55 -4.35
N ASN A 6 -17.77 1.38 -5.63
CA ASN A 6 -16.93 0.67 -6.58
C ASN A 6 -15.87 1.66 -7.05
N TYR A 7 -14.61 1.43 -6.66
CA TYR A 7 -13.48 2.26 -7.07
C TYR A 7 -13.01 1.78 -8.44
N ARG A 8 -12.56 2.70 -9.30
CA ARG A 8 -12.08 2.33 -10.63
C ARG A 8 -10.57 2.13 -10.59
N ALA A 9 -10.10 0.92 -10.89
CA ALA A 9 -8.68 0.64 -10.98
C ALA A 9 -8.05 1.49 -12.10
N PRO A 10 -7.01 2.29 -11.81
CA PRO A 10 -6.47 3.25 -12.77
C PRO A 10 -5.82 2.60 -14.00
N ALA A 11 -5.32 1.36 -13.89
CA ALA A 11 -4.63 0.68 -14.99
C ALA A 11 -5.57 -0.10 -15.93
N THR A 12 -6.65 -0.70 -15.41
CA THR A 12 -7.54 -1.60 -16.19
C THR A 12 -8.93 -1.02 -16.41
N GLY A 13 -9.28 0.06 -15.71
CA GLY A 13 -10.62 0.63 -15.74
C GLY A 13 -11.69 -0.25 -15.07
N GLN A 14 -11.30 -1.37 -14.46
CA GLN A 14 -12.20 -2.30 -13.78
C GLN A 14 -12.67 -1.75 -12.43
N PHE A 15 -13.88 -2.10 -12.03
CA PHE A 15 -14.39 -1.80 -10.71
C PHE A 15 -13.76 -2.75 -9.68
N ILE A 16 -13.15 -2.17 -8.66
CA ILE A 16 -12.53 -2.86 -7.54
C ILE A 16 -13.23 -2.47 -6.25
N SER A 17 -13.19 -3.36 -5.27
CA SER A 17 -13.72 -3.08 -3.95
C SER A 17 -12.93 -1.96 -3.26
N GLU A 18 -13.55 -1.25 -2.33
CA GLU A 18 -12.89 -0.27 -1.46
C GLU A 18 -11.64 -0.86 -0.77
N LYS A 19 -11.72 -2.12 -0.35
CA LYS A 19 -10.60 -2.84 0.29
C LYS A 19 -9.44 -3.04 -0.68
N THR A 20 -9.75 -3.45 -1.91
CA THR A 20 -8.74 -3.60 -2.98
C THR A 20 -8.12 -2.25 -3.33
N ALA A 21 -8.92 -1.18 -3.39
CA ALA A 21 -8.41 0.17 -3.62
C ALA A 21 -7.43 0.59 -2.51
N LYS A 22 -7.83 0.44 -1.24
CA LYS A 22 -6.97 0.72 -0.08
C LYS A 22 -5.68 -0.10 -0.09
N HIS A 23 -5.76 -1.39 -0.43
CA HIS A 23 -4.59 -2.25 -0.58
C HIS A 23 -3.62 -1.69 -1.62
N LEU A 24 -4.13 -1.34 -2.81
CA LEU A 24 -3.32 -0.81 -3.90
C LEU A 24 -2.68 0.54 -3.53
N ASP A 25 -3.43 1.44 -2.90
CA ASP A 25 -2.92 2.74 -2.45
C ASP A 25 -1.76 2.57 -1.47
N LEU A 26 -1.90 1.68 -0.48
CA LEU A 26 -0.83 1.38 0.48
C LEU A 26 0.40 0.75 -0.21
N MET A 27 0.19 -0.09 -1.22
CA MET A 27 1.27 -0.69 -2.00
C MET A 27 2.01 0.35 -2.87
N PHE A 28 1.30 1.29 -3.48
CA PHE A 28 1.93 2.39 -4.23
C PHE A 28 2.76 3.28 -3.31
N MET A 29 2.19 3.70 -2.17
CA MET A 29 2.93 4.46 -1.17
C MET A 29 4.17 3.71 -0.68
N ALA A 30 4.07 2.39 -0.43
CA ALA A 30 5.21 1.59 -0.01
C ALA A 30 6.35 1.63 -1.04
N GLU A 31 6.04 1.49 -2.33
CA GLU A 31 7.07 1.53 -3.38
C GLU A 31 7.73 2.90 -3.50
N ASP A 32 7.00 3.99 -3.25
CA ASP A 32 7.59 5.34 -3.19
C ASP A 32 8.57 5.47 -2.02
N PHE A 33 8.23 4.97 -0.83
CA PHE A 33 9.15 4.93 0.31
C PHE A 33 10.40 4.10 0.03
N LYS A 34 10.27 2.99 -0.71
CA LYS A 34 11.43 2.20 -1.15
C LYS A 34 12.33 3.00 -2.09
N ARG A 35 11.76 3.75 -3.05
CA ARG A 35 12.54 4.62 -3.95
C ARG A 35 13.26 5.73 -3.17
N TRP A 36 12.59 6.36 -2.22
CA TRP A 36 13.21 7.36 -1.35
C TRP A 36 14.31 6.77 -0.48
N ALA A 37 14.13 5.56 0.07
CA ALA A 37 15.18 4.88 0.82
C ALA A 37 16.44 4.65 -0.03
N LEU A 38 16.28 4.23 -1.28
CA LEU A 38 17.40 4.04 -2.22
C LEU A 38 18.09 5.37 -2.55
N GLN A 39 17.33 6.44 -2.79
CA GLN A 39 17.87 7.77 -3.06
C GLN A 39 18.64 8.34 -1.84
N ALA A 40 18.07 8.22 -0.64
CA ALA A 40 18.73 8.63 0.59
C ALA A 40 20.02 7.83 0.84
N SER A 41 19.99 6.51 0.59
CA SER A 41 21.17 5.65 0.70
C SER A 41 22.26 6.05 -0.30
N ALA A 42 21.89 6.31 -1.56
CA ALA A 42 22.83 6.75 -2.59
C ALA A 42 23.47 8.11 -2.27
N ALA A 43 22.72 8.98 -1.58
CA ALA A 43 23.21 10.28 -1.10
C ALA A 43 23.99 10.19 0.24
N GLY A 44 24.24 8.99 0.77
CA GLY A 44 24.97 8.80 2.03
C GLY A 44 24.15 9.08 3.29
N ARG A 45 22.86 9.41 3.17
CA ARG A 45 21.94 9.69 4.29
C ARG A 45 21.38 8.38 4.84
N LYS A 46 22.22 7.65 5.58
CA LYS A 46 21.93 6.28 6.04
C LYS A 46 20.75 6.18 7.01
N ASP A 47 20.57 7.15 7.91
CA ASP A 47 19.49 7.11 8.89
C ASP A 47 18.13 7.34 8.23
N GLU A 48 18.04 8.33 7.34
CA GLU A 48 16.84 8.56 6.52
C GLU A 48 16.52 7.33 5.65
N ALA A 49 17.54 6.72 5.04
CA ALA A 49 17.34 5.49 4.26
C ALA A 49 16.74 4.35 5.10
N ARG A 50 17.19 4.18 6.35
CA ARG A 50 16.61 3.17 7.26
C ARG A 50 15.18 3.50 7.63
N ASP A 51 14.87 4.75 7.95
CA ASP A 51 13.51 5.15 8.31
C ASP A 51 12.54 4.97 7.14
N MET A 52 12.94 5.34 5.93
CA MET A 52 12.11 5.14 4.73
C MET A 52 11.95 3.64 4.42
N ALA A 53 13.00 2.84 4.57
CA ALA A 53 12.91 1.38 4.39
C ALA A 53 11.97 0.73 5.42
N ARG A 54 12.03 1.18 6.68
CA ARG A 54 11.11 0.75 7.74
C ARG A 54 9.67 1.11 7.38
N ARG A 55 9.42 2.34 6.91
CA ARG A 55 8.09 2.78 6.52
C ARG A 55 7.52 1.98 5.35
N HIS A 56 8.35 1.66 4.35
CA HIS A 56 7.99 0.74 3.28
C HIS A 56 7.54 -0.63 3.82
N SER A 57 8.28 -1.21 4.77
CA SER A 57 7.89 -2.50 5.38
C SER A 57 6.60 -2.42 6.20
N GLU A 58 6.37 -1.34 6.94
CA GLU A 58 5.12 -1.08 7.68
C GLU A 58 3.93 -1.03 6.72
N LEU A 59 4.02 -0.23 5.65
CA LEU A 59 2.95 -0.08 4.66
C LEU A 59 2.61 -1.39 3.95
N LYS A 60 3.60 -2.24 3.65
CA LYS A 60 3.32 -3.57 3.06
C LYS A 60 2.55 -4.48 4.02
N ARG A 61 2.83 -4.40 5.33
CA ARG A 61 2.07 -5.16 6.34
C ARG A 61 0.64 -4.64 6.45
N GLU A 62 0.46 -3.31 6.47
CA GLU A 62 -0.86 -2.68 6.47
C GLU A 62 -1.66 -3.03 5.21
N ALA A 63 -1.02 -3.02 4.03
CA ALA A 63 -1.65 -3.41 2.77
C ALA A 63 -2.14 -4.87 2.80
N GLN A 64 -1.34 -5.78 3.35
CA GLN A 64 -1.74 -7.18 3.52
C GLN A 64 -2.85 -7.36 4.55
N ALA A 65 -2.85 -6.58 5.64
CA ALA A 65 -3.92 -6.60 6.64
C ALA A 65 -5.25 -6.14 6.03
N ALA A 66 -5.23 -5.11 5.17
CA ALA A 66 -6.42 -4.62 4.46
C ALA A 66 -7.11 -5.70 3.59
N LEU A 67 -6.34 -6.68 3.09
CA LEU A 67 -6.89 -7.84 2.39
C LEU A 67 -7.38 -8.94 3.35
N ARG A 68 -6.65 -9.21 4.44
CA ARG A 68 -7.01 -10.26 5.42
C ARG A 68 -8.32 -10.00 6.15
N ASP A 69 -8.64 -8.75 6.46
CA ASP A 69 -9.94 -8.35 7.02
C ASP A 69 -11.12 -8.61 6.05
N SER A 70 -10.88 -9.12 4.85
CA SER A 70 -11.91 -9.58 3.92
C SER A 70 -12.18 -11.08 3.98
N GLU A 71 -11.22 -11.91 4.41
CA GLU A 71 -11.38 -13.38 4.48
C GLU A 71 -12.08 -13.82 5.77
N VAL A 72 -11.92 -13.09 6.88
CA VAL A 72 -12.50 -13.47 8.19
C VAL A 72 -14.01 -13.17 8.28
N ALA A 73 -14.58 -12.39 7.36
CA ALA A 73 -16.00 -12.05 7.35
C ALA A 73 -16.92 -13.13 6.73
N TYR A 74 -16.37 -14.29 6.34
CA TYR A 74 -17.08 -15.38 5.67
C TYR A 74 -16.84 -16.74 6.36
N VAL A 75 -17.04 -16.79 7.69
CA VAL A 75 -17.26 -18.05 8.44
C VAL A 75 -18.43 -17.85 9.40
#